data_AF-A0A2X1P459-F1
#
_entry.id   AF-A0A2X1P459-F1
#
_cell.length_a   1.000
_cell.length_b   1.000
_cell.length_c   1.000
_cell.angle_alpha   90.00
_cell.angle_beta   90.00
_cell.angle_gamma   90.00
#
_symmetry.space_group_name_H-M   'P 1'
#
loop_
_entity.id
_entity.type
_entity.pdbx_description
1 polymer ?
#
loop_
_entity_poly.entity_id
_entity_poly.type
_entity_poly.pdbx_seq_one_letter_code
_entity_poly.pdbx_strand_id
1 'polypeptide(L)' 'MKHKLQMMKMRWLSAAVMLTLYTSSSWAFSIDDVAKQAQSLAGKGYETPKSNLPSVFRDMKYADYQQIQLIMTKRTGTI' A
#
# COMPACT_ATOMS: atom_id res chain seq x y z
N MET A 1 -42.88 -29.03 -4.94
CA MET A 1 -42.27 -27.67 -4.86
C MET A 1 -41.02 -27.58 -3.98
N LYS A 2 -40.95 -28.23 -2.81
CA LYS A 2 -39.79 -28.17 -1.88
C LYS A 2 -38.42 -28.51 -2.51
N HIS A 3 -38.35 -29.49 -3.40
CA HIS A 3 -37.09 -29.91 -4.04
C HIS A 3 -36.48 -28.84 -4.98
N LYS A 4 -37.31 -28.10 -5.74
CA LYS A 4 -36.84 -27.00 -6.59
C LYS A 4 -36.28 -25.84 -5.77
N LEU A 5 -36.89 -25.55 -4.62
CA LEU A 5 -36.45 -24.50 -3.71
C LEU A 5 -35.10 -24.85 -3.07
N GLN A 6 -34.89 -26.11 -2.70
CA GLN A 6 -33.60 -26.59 -2.16
C GLN A 6 -32.48 -26.53 -3.20
N MET A 7 -32.75 -26.97 -4.44
CA MET A 7 -31.79 -26.88 -5.55
C MET A 7 -31.39 -25.42 -5.85
N MET A 8 -32.34 -24.49 -5.74
CA MET A 8 -32.08 -23.06 -5.93
C MET A 8 -31.24 -22.50 -4.79
N LYS A 9 -31.52 -22.85 -3.52
CA LYS A 9 -30.69 -22.47 -2.37
C LYS A 9 -29.25 -22.98 -2.49
N MET A 10 -29.05 -24.22 -2.93
CA MET A 10 -27.71 -24.80 -3.12
C MET A 10 -26.92 -24.08 -4.24
N ARG A 11 -27.60 -23.69 -5.33
CA ARG A 11 -26.99 -22.87 -6.40
C ARG A 11 -26.59 -21.48 -5.90
N TRP A 12 -27.45 -20.85 -5.08
CA TRP A 12 -27.16 -19.56 -4.46
C TRP A 12 -26.02 -19.65 -3.43
N LEU A 13 -25.95 -20.73 -2.64
CA LEU A 13 -24.82 -21.01 -1.75
C LEU A 13 -23.52 -21.14 -2.54
N SER A 14 -23.53 -21.90 -3.64
CA SER A 14 -22.35 -22.09 -4.49
C SER A 14 -21.90 -20.77 -5.14
N ALA A 15 -22.83 -19.93 -5.58
CA ALA A 15 -22.52 -18.63 -6.16
C ALA A 15 -21.94 -17.68 -5.10
N ALA A 16 -22.50 -17.68 -3.89
CA ALA A 16 -21.99 -16.88 -2.77
C ALA A 16 -20.56 -17.30 -2.40
N VAL A 17 -20.26 -18.60 -2.35
CA VAL A 17 -18.91 -19.11 -2.07
C VAL A 17 -17.92 -18.73 -3.17
N MET A 18 -18.32 -18.80 -4.44
CA MET A 18 -17.46 -18.34 -5.55
C MET A 18 -17.20 -16.83 -5.48
N LEU A 19 -18.20 -16.05 -5.09
CA LEU A 19 -18.08 -14.59 -4.95
C LEU A 19 -17.18 -14.21 -3.76
N THR A 20 -17.25 -14.92 -2.64
CA THR A 20 -16.39 -14.68 -1.46
C THR A 20 -14.92 -15.04 -1.69
N LEU A 21 -14.63 -16.00 -2.58
CA LEU A 21 -13.25 -16.32 -2.97
C LEU A 21 -12.64 -15.23 -3.87
N TYR A 22 -13.45 -14.58 -4.70
CA TYR A 22 -13.00 -13.59 -5.70
C TYR A 22 -12.82 -12.16 -5.14
N THR A 23 -13.35 -11.86 -3.95
CA THR A 23 -13.30 -10.51 -3.33
C THR A 23 -11.98 -10.20 -2.60
N SER A 24 -11.06 -11.17 -2.51
CA SER A 24 -9.94 -11.11 -1.55
C SER A 24 -8.71 -10.28 -1.95
N SER A 25 -8.72 -9.46 -3.02
CA SER A 25 -7.46 -8.81 -3.48
C SER A 25 -7.57 -7.40 -4.06
N SER A 26 -8.72 -6.75 -4.00
CA SER A 26 -8.92 -5.49 -4.74
C SER A 26 -8.36 -4.22 -4.06
N TRP A 27 -7.81 -4.32 -2.84
CA TRP A 27 -7.42 -3.16 -2.01
C TRP A 27 -6.05 -3.29 -1.32
N ALA A 28 -5.24 -4.27 -1.71
CA ALA A 28 -3.88 -4.38 -1.19
C ALA A 28 -2.91 -3.64 -2.12
N PHE A 29 -2.01 -2.84 -1.54
CA PHE A 29 -0.85 -2.34 -2.27
C PHE A 29 -0.13 -3.52 -2.93
N SER A 30 -0.02 -3.47 -4.25
CA SER A 30 0.47 -4.58 -5.05
C SER A 30 1.71 -4.20 -5.84
N ILE A 31 2.45 -5.19 -6.30
CA ILE A 31 3.62 -4.94 -7.14
C ILE A 31 3.23 -4.31 -8.47
N ASP A 32 2.01 -4.54 -8.95
CA ASP A 32 1.46 -3.89 -10.14
C ASP A 32 1.34 -2.38 -9.98
N ASP A 33 1.05 -1.88 -8.78
CA ASP A 33 0.98 -0.44 -8.52
C ASP A 33 2.36 0.21 -8.60
N VAL A 34 3.38 -0.47 -8.05
CA VAL A 34 4.78 -0.05 -8.19
C VAL A 34 5.24 -0.12 -9.63
N ALA A 35 4.90 -1.19 -10.36
CA ALA A 35 5.27 -1.36 -11.76
C ALA A 35 4.67 -0.26 -12.64
N LYS A 36 3.38 0.08 -12.45
CA LYS A 36 2.72 1.20 -13.14
C LYS A 36 3.40 2.53 -12.85
N GLN A 37 3.74 2.80 -11.58
CA GLN A 37 4.44 4.03 -11.21
C GLN A 37 5.86 4.09 -11.80
N ALA A 38 6.60 2.99 -11.75
CA ALA A 38 7.94 2.88 -12.31
C ALA A 38 7.95 3.10 -13.82
N GLN A 39 7.01 2.48 -14.55
CA GLN A 39 6.85 2.69 -16.00
C GLN A 39 6.52 4.15 -16.33
N SER A 40 5.62 4.78 -15.56
CA SER A 40 5.28 6.20 -15.73
C SER A 40 6.49 7.12 -15.50
N LEU A 41 7.34 6.80 -14.51
CA LEU A 41 8.54 7.57 -14.23
C LEU A 41 9.67 7.32 -15.24
N ALA A 42 9.82 6.08 -15.74
CA ALA A 42 10.81 5.74 -16.76
C ALA A 42 10.50 6.39 -18.12
N GLY A 43 9.22 6.62 -18.43
CA GLY A 43 8.79 7.38 -19.60
C GLY A 43 8.98 8.90 -19.47
N LYS A 44 9.28 9.41 -18.27
CA LYS A 44 9.63 10.82 -18.03
C LYS A 44 11.14 10.96 -18.10
N GLY A 45 11.62 12.12 -18.57
CA GLY A 45 13.03 12.47 -18.43
C GLY A 45 13.44 12.44 -16.95
N TYR A 46 14.69 12.10 -16.66
CA TYR A 46 15.17 12.09 -15.29
C TYR A 46 15.10 13.50 -14.68
N GLU A 47 14.27 13.65 -13.65
CA GLU A 47 14.18 14.88 -12.87
C GLU A 47 15.17 14.78 -11.71
N THR A 48 16.16 15.69 -11.68
CA THR A 48 17.13 15.72 -10.60
C THR A 48 16.42 16.05 -9.28
N PRO A 49 16.58 15.23 -8.23
CA PRO A 49 15.96 15.49 -6.93
C PRO A 49 16.36 16.88 -6.44
N LYS A 50 15.37 17.73 -6.20
CA LYS A 50 15.61 19.04 -5.58
C LYS A 50 16.07 18.80 -4.14
N SER A 51 17.21 19.38 -3.77
CA SER A 51 17.71 19.34 -2.39
C SER A 51 16.69 19.97 -1.45
N ASN A 52 15.96 19.14 -0.73
CA ASN A 52 15.02 19.56 0.31
C ASN A 52 15.68 19.68 1.68
N LEU A 53 17.00 19.54 1.77
CA LEU A 53 17.74 19.64 3.02
C LEU A 53 17.84 21.12 3.45
N PRO A 54 17.20 21.51 4.58
CA PRO A 54 17.37 22.84 5.16
C PRO A 54 18.86 23.15 5.40
N SER A 55 19.25 24.42 5.23
CA SER A 55 20.62 24.88 5.49
C SER A 55 21.12 24.47 6.88
N VAL A 56 20.23 24.52 7.87
CA VAL A 56 20.50 24.09 9.25
C VAL A 56 21.02 22.67 9.34
N PHE A 57 20.51 21.74 8.53
CA PHE A 57 21.00 20.35 8.52
C PHE A 57 22.21 20.15 7.61
N ARG A 58 22.39 21.01 6.60
CA ARG A 58 23.56 20.98 5.71
C ARG A 58 24.84 21.37 6.45
N ASP A 59 24.74 22.36 7.34
CA ASP A 59 25.88 22.91 8.09
C ASP A 59 25.99 22.30 9.50
N MET A 60 25.14 21.33 9.84
CA MET A 60 25.11 20.66 11.14
C MET A 60 26.36 19.79 11.34
N LYS A 61 26.98 19.87 12.52
CA LYS A 61 28.11 19.00 12.85
C LYS A 61 27.63 17.57 13.04
N TYR A 62 28.49 16.60 12.72
CA TYR A 62 28.17 15.19 12.92
C TYR A 62 27.76 14.85 14.36
N ALA A 63 28.37 15.50 15.36
CA ALA A 63 28.00 15.36 16.77
C ALA A 63 26.55 15.78 17.08
N ASP A 64 26.02 16.76 16.35
CA ASP A 64 24.64 17.21 16.48
C ASP A 64 23.68 16.30 15.69
N TYR A 65 24.14 15.75 14.56
CA TYR A 65 23.40 14.73 13.80
C TYR A 65 23.18 13.45 14.62
N GLN A 66 24.18 12.99 15.37
CA GLN A 66 24.06 11.80 16.23
C GLN A 66 23.02 11.94 17.34
N GLN A 67 22.60 13.16 17.67
CA GLN A 67 21.56 13.42 18.67
C GLN A 67 20.15 13.28 18.08
N ILE A 68 20.00 13.20 16.75
CA ILE A 68 18.71 12.94 16.10
C ILE A 68 18.33 11.48 16.33
N GLN A 69 17.60 11.24 17.41
CA GLN A 69 17.12 9.91 17.77
C GLN A 69 15.71 9.66 17.22
N LEU A 70 15.51 8.46 16.68
CA LEU A 70 14.20 8.02 16.26
C LEU A 70 13.30 7.83 17.49
N ILE A 71 12.37 8.75 17.69
CA ILE A 71 11.44 8.72 18.83
C ILE A 71 10.48 7.54 18.66
N MET A 72 10.55 6.53 19.53
CA MET A 72 9.70 5.33 19.44
C MET A 72 8.20 5.63 19.53
N THR A 73 7.79 6.70 20.23
CA THR A 73 6.37 7.10 20.29
C THR A 73 5.81 7.57 18.93
N LYS A 74 6.67 7.88 17.95
CA LYS A 74 6.25 8.17 16.57
C LYS A 74 6.16 6.91 15.69
N ARG A 75 6.61 5.74 16.20
CA ARG A 75 6.47 4.44 15.53
C ARG A 75 5.14 3.75 15.84
N THR A 76 4.59 3.97 17.02
CA THR A 76 3.24 3.53 17.38
C THR A 76 2.24 4.53 16.82
N GLY A 77 2.10 4.54 15.50
CA GLY A 77 0.87 5.03 14.90
C GLY A 77 -0.22 4.03 15.27
N THR A 78 -0.99 4.33 16.32
CA THR A 78 -2.28 3.67 16.53
C THR A 78 -3.10 3.93 15.28
N ILE A 79 -3.36 2.85 14.55
CA ILE A 79 -4.24 2.78 13.39
C ILE A 79 -5.68 2.94 13.86
#